data_AF-A0A920N641-F1
#
_entry.id   AF-A0A920N641-F1
#
_cell.length_a   1.000
_cell.length_b   1.000
_cell.length_c   1.000
_cell.angle_alpha   90.00
_cell.angle_beta   90.00
_cell.angle_gamma   90.00
#
_symmetry.space_group_name_H-M   'P 1'
#
loop_
_entity.id
_entity.type
_entity.pdbx_description
1 polymer ?
#
loop_
_entity_poly.entity_id
_entity_poly.type
_entity_poly.pdbx_seq_one_letter_code
_entity_poly.pdbx_strand_id
1 'polypeptide(L)'
;MARKPEELNLGGGELTKRVFESQVYHWKPTDLYHFPLYFEDAPLERYGHTHHELVQPFVSAHRFGMQLIGLPYQMTIDPILKKTYTLGWYRPGEPAPMLLYQVPWNTEAAAVQAGVTTGLFFLVP
;
A
#
# COMPACT_ATOMS: atom_id res chain seq x y z
N MET A 1 -11.96 -5.96 -37.92
CA MET A 1 -10.82 -6.52 -38.68
C MET A 1 -9.55 -6.13 -37.93
N ALA A 2 -8.98 -7.03 -37.12
CA ALA A 2 -7.84 -6.71 -36.27
C ALA A 2 -6.54 -6.73 -37.09
N ARG A 3 -5.80 -5.62 -37.11
CA ARG A 3 -4.51 -5.50 -37.82
C ARG A 3 -3.46 -6.30 -37.04
N LYS A 4 -3.13 -7.52 -37.49
CA LYS A 4 -2.03 -8.29 -36.91
C LYS A 4 -0.73 -7.51 -37.16
N PRO A 5 0.14 -7.28 -36.14
CA PRO A 5 1.44 -6.68 -36.37
C PRO A 5 2.26 -7.59 -37.29
N GLU A 6 2.89 -6.99 -38.29
CA GLU A 6 3.75 -7.70 -39.24
C GLU A 6 5.05 -8.06 -38.52
N GLU A 7 5.39 -9.35 -38.50
CA GLU A 7 6.60 -9.84 -37.84
C GLU A 7 7.82 -9.50 -38.69
N LEU A 8 8.76 -8.76 -38.12
CA LEU A 8 10.02 -8.42 -38.77
C LEU A 8 10.86 -9.69 -38.90
N ASN A 9 11.03 -10.19 -40.13
CA ASN A 9 11.92 -11.32 -40.41
C ASN A 9 13.37 -10.90 -40.17
N LEU A 10 13.88 -11.21 -38.97
CA LEU A 10 15.30 -11.12 -38.64
C LEU A 10 16.02 -12.14 -39.53
N GLY A 11 16.62 -11.67 -40.63
CA GLY A 11 17.35 -12.53 -41.56
C GLY A 11 18.37 -13.41 -40.83
N GLY A 12 18.64 -14.62 -41.35
CA GLY A 12 19.43 -15.68 -40.72
C GLY A 12 20.93 -15.41 -40.53
N GLY A 13 21.32 -14.15 -40.36
CA GLY A 13 22.66 -13.77 -39.92
C GLY A 13 22.91 -14.17 -38.47
N GLU A 14 24.18 -14.39 -38.15
CA GLU A 14 24.61 -14.75 -36.80
C GLU A 14 24.31 -13.60 -35.83
N LEU A 15 23.43 -13.85 -34.85
CA LEU A 15 23.07 -12.86 -33.83
C LEU A 15 24.23 -12.76 -32.82
N THR A 16 25.10 -11.77 -32.99
CA THR A 16 26.16 -11.50 -32.01
C THR A 16 25.53 -11.16 -30.66
N LYS A 17 25.71 -12.03 -29.66
CA LYS A 17 25.20 -11.81 -28.31
C LYS A 17 25.83 -10.54 -27.74
N ARG A 18 24.99 -9.56 -27.39
CA ARG A 18 25.43 -8.37 -26.68
C ARG A 18 25.99 -8.79 -25.31
N VAL A 19 27.28 -8.58 -25.09
CA VAL A 19 27.93 -8.80 -23.79
C VAL A 19 27.70 -7.55 -22.95
N PHE A 20 26.71 -7.59 -22.05
CA PHE A 20 26.54 -6.54 -21.06
C PHE A 20 27.58 -6.71 -19.96
N GLU A 21 28.24 -5.62 -19.57
CA GLU A 21 29.09 -5.59 -18.38
C GLU A 21 28.23 -5.77 -17.12
N SER A 22 28.74 -6.51 -16.13
CA SER A 22 28.05 -6.70 -14.85
C SER A 22 28.04 -5.39 -14.08
N GLN A 23 26.88 -4.72 -14.01
CA GLN A 23 26.70 -3.53 -13.19
C GLN A 23 26.08 -3.88 -11.83
N VAL A 24 26.66 -3.34 -10.76
CA VAL A 24 26.07 -3.39 -9.42
C VAL A 24 25.11 -2.22 -9.31
N TYR A 25 23.81 -2.50 -9.25
CA TYR A 25 22.79 -1.46 -9.10
C TYR A 25 22.66 -1.07 -7.62
N HIS A 26 23.15 0.11 -7.27
CA HIS A 26 22.94 0.69 -5.95
C HIS A 26 21.56 1.36 -5.91
N TRP A 27 20.56 0.62 -5.41
CA TRP A 27 19.25 1.20 -5.17
C TRP A 27 19.26 1.98 -3.85
N LYS A 28 18.91 3.27 -3.92
CA LYS A 28 18.58 4.09 -2.76
C LYS A 28 17.14 4.57 -2.93
N PRO A 29 16.25 4.33 -1.94
CA PRO A 29 14.90 4.89 -2.00
C PRO A 29 14.97 6.42 -2.03
N THR A 30 14.01 7.04 -2.69
CA THR A 30 13.89 8.50 -2.64
C THR A 30 13.67 8.95 -1.20
N ASP A 31 14.40 9.96 -0.75
CA ASP A 31 14.30 10.52 0.61
C ASP A 31 13.08 11.44 0.77
N LEU A 32 11.94 10.99 0.23
CA LEU A 32 10.66 11.67 0.33
C LEU A 32 9.88 11.04 1.49
N TYR A 33 9.36 11.92 2.35
CA TYR A 33 8.48 11.55 3.44
C TYR A 33 7.06 12.07 3.18
N HIS A 34 6.10 11.39 3.80
CA HIS A 34 4.71 11.80 3.91
C HIS A 34 4.24 11.61 5.35
N PHE A 35 3.05 12.13 5.66
CA PHE A 35 2.36 11.89 6.93
C PHE A 35 1.61 10.54 6.91
N PRO A 36 1.20 10.00 8.07
CA PRO A 36 0.54 8.70 8.12
C PRO A 36 -0.69 8.61 7.23
N LEU A 37 -0.83 7.50 6.52
CA LEU A 37 -1.95 7.21 5.64
C LEU A 37 -2.96 6.34 6.40
N TYR A 38 -3.88 6.99 7.13
CA TYR A 38 -4.88 6.29 7.95
C TYR A 38 -5.85 5.41 7.15
N PHE A 39 -6.03 5.72 5.87
CA PHE A 39 -6.97 5.05 4.97
C PHE A 39 -6.29 4.10 3.97
N GLU A 40 -5.06 3.66 4.25
CA GLU A 40 -4.29 2.78 3.35
C GLU A 40 -4.72 1.31 3.51
N ASP A 41 -4.92 0.63 2.37
CA ASP A 41 -4.98 -0.83 2.28
C ASP A 41 -3.64 -1.38 1.74
N ALA A 42 -2.64 -1.52 2.63
CA ALA A 42 -1.28 -1.84 2.22
C ALA A 42 -1.10 -3.14 1.39
N PRO A 43 -1.75 -4.29 1.69
CA PRO A 43 -1.70 -5.46 0.81
C PRO A 43 -2.11 -5.13 -0.63
N LEU A 44 -3.22 -4.41 -0.81
CA LEU A 44 -3.79 -4.09 -2.10
C LEU A 44 -3.00 -2.99 -2.81
N GLU A 45 -2.81 -1.85 -2.14
CA GLU A 45 -2.27 -0.63 -2.74
C GLU A 45 -0.76 -0.71 -2.97
N ARG A 46 -0.01 -1.34 -2.05
CA ARG A 46 1.46 -1.40 -2.13
C ARG A 46 1.97 -2.63 -2.86
N TYR A 47 1.31 -3.78 -2.65
CA TYR A 47 1.78 -5.06 -3.17
C TYR A 47 0.86 -5.66 -4.25
N GLY A 48 -0.29 -5.05 -4.54
CA GLY A 48 -1.22 -5.57 -5.55
C GLY A 48 -1.91 -6.88 -5.15
N HIS A 49 -1.94 -7.21 -3.86
CA HIS A 49 -2.64 -8.38 -3.36
C HIS A 49 -4.15 -8.14 -3.43
N THR A 50 -4.77 -8.67 -4.47
CA THR A 50 -6.18 -8.50 -4.78
C THR A 50 -6.99 -9.71 -4.33
N HIS A 51 -8.25 -9.46 -3.99
CA HIS A 51 -9.28 -10.48 -3.88
C HIS A 51 -9.98 -10.67 -5.23
N HIS A 52 -10.95 -11.59 -5.27
CA HIS A 52 -11.81 -11.76 -6.44
C HIS A 52 -12.50 -10.43 -6.81
N GLU A 53 -12.60 -10.12 -8.11
CA GLU A 53 -13.07 -8.82 -8.64
C GLU A 53 -14.42 -8.39 -8.06
N LEU A 54 -15.35 -9.33 -7.88
CA LEU A 54 -16.67 -9.08 -7.30
C LEU A 54 -16.64 -8.76 -5.80
N VAL A 55 -15.64 -9.24 -5.06
CA VAL A 55 -15.55 -9.12 -3.59
C VAL A 55 -14.65 -7.95 -3.18
N GLN A 56 -13.64 -7.65 -3.99
CA GLN A 56 -12.69 -6.54 -3.78
C GLN A 56 -13.35 -5.20 -3.39
N PRO A 57 -14.38 -4.69 -4.11
CA PRO A 57 -14.99 -3.41 -3.75
C PRO A 57 -15.60 -3.43 -2.34
N PHE A 58 -16.17 -4.55 -1.91
CA PHE A 58 -16.74 -4.68 -0.57
C PHE A 58 -15.66 -4.74 0.51
N VAL A 59 -14.55 -5.44 0.24
CA VAL A 59 -13.40 -5.50 1.17
C VAL A 59 -12.80 -4.12 1.36
N SER A 60 -12.54 -3.39 0.27
CA SER A 60 -11.99 -2.04 0.33
C SER A 60 -12.95 -1.06 1.00
N ALA A 61 -14.26 -1.12 0.70
CA ALA A 61 -15.26 -0.28 1.35
C ALA A 61 -15.37 -0.56 2.86
N HIS A 62 -15.34 -1.83 3.25
CA HIS A 62 -15.36 -2.22 4.66
C HIS A 62 -14.09 -1.74 5.38
N ARG A 63 -12.91 -1.93 4.78
CA ARG A 63 -11.64 -1.49 5.34
C ARG A 63 -11.62 0.04 5.56
N PHE A 64 -11.99 0.79 4.53
CA PHE A 64 -12.10 2.25 4.60
C PHE A 64 -13.11 2.69 5.67
N GLY A 65 -14.28 2.07 5.73
CA GLY A 65 -15.31 2.37 6.73
C GLY A 65 -14.83 2.12 8.16
N MET A 66 -14.15 0.99 8.41
CA MET A 66 -13.55 0.69 9.70
C MET A 66 -12.44 1.68 10.07
N GLN A 67 -11.62 2.09 9.10
CA GLN A 67 -10.59 3.12 9.32
C GLN A 67 -11.20 4.49 9.61
N LEU A 68 -12.31 4.84 8.96
CA LEU A 68 -13.02 6.10 9.17
C LEU A 68 -13.62 6.19 10.57
N ILE A 69 -14.32 5.14 11.00
CA ILE A 69 -14.89 5.07 12.35
C ILE A 69 -13.76 5.08 13.38
N GLY A 70 -12.71 4.29 13.18
CA GLY A 70 -11.55 4.17 14.08
C GLY A 70 -10.49 5.27 13.92
N LEU A 71 -10.79 6.38 13.25
CA LEU A 71 -9.79 7.41 12.95
C LEU A 71 -9.15 8.02 14.22
N PRO A 72 -9.91 8.39 15.27
CA PRO A 72 -9.31 8.87 16.52
C PRO A 72 -8.36 7.85 17.16
N TYR A 73 -8.72 6.56 17.13
CA TYR A 73 -7.88 5.47 17.62
C TYR A 73 -6.54 5.42 16.87
N GLN A 74 -6.58 5.49 15.53
CA GLN A 74 -5.39 5.47 14.70
C GLN A 74 -4.49 6.69 14.92
N MET A 75 -5.07 7.89 14.98
CA MET A 75 -4.33 9.13 15.26
C MET A 75 -3.63 9.13 16.62
N THR A 76 -4.14 8.33 17.57
CA THR A 76 -3.52 8.17 18.89
C THR A 76 -2.29 7.26 18.83
N ILE A 77 -2.33 6.20 18.03
CA ILE A 77 -1.22 5.25 17.87
C ILE A 77 -0.13 5.80 16.95
N ASP A 78 -0.55 6.37 15.82
CA ASP A 78 0.32 6.97 14.83
C ASP A 78 0.04 8.47 14.77
N PRO A 79 0.90 9.31 15.38
CA PRO A 79 0.68 10.75 15.41
C PRO A 79 0.66 11.38 14.01
N ILE A 80 -0.22 12.36 13.79
CA ILE A 80 -0.47 13.00 12.49
C ILE A 80 0.81 13.55 11.82
N LEU A 81 1.78 14.02 12.60
CA LEU A 81 3.03 14.60 12.08
C LEU A 81 4.20 13.60 12.06
N LYS A 82 3.93 12.30 12.24
CA LYS A 82 4.94 11.24 12.12
C LYS A 82 5.41 11.14 10.66
N LYS A 83 6.69 11.41 10.43
CA LYS A 83 7.31 11.27 9.11
C LYS A 83 7.40 9.79 8.74
N THR A 84 6.72 9.41 7.67
CA THR A 84 6.76 8.07 7.10
C THR A 84 7.45 8.16 5.74
N TYR A 85 8.42 7.29 5.50
CA TYR A 85 9.16 7.26 4.25
C TYR A 85 8.51 6.29 3.27
N THR A 86 8.57 6.62 1.98
CA THR A 86 8.02 5.79 0.89
C THR A 86 8.74 4.46 0.67
N LEU A 87 9.78 4.18 1.47
CA LEU A 87 10.45 2.90 1.52
C LEU A 87 9.46 1.84 2.03
N GLY A 88 8.86 1.09 1.10
CA GLY A 88 7.98 -0.03 1.41
C GLY A 88 8.65 -1.05 2.36
N TRP A 89 7.86 -1.98 2.92
CA TRP A 89 8.42 -2.96 3.88
C TRP A 89 9.35 -3.97 3.20
N TYR A 90 9.19 -4.18 1.89
CA TYR A 90 10.00 -5.08 1.07
C TYR A 90 10.71 -4.31 -0.03
N ARG A 91 11.93 -4.73 -0.36
CA ARG A 91 12.73 -4.13 -1.44
C ARG A 91 12.32 -4.69 -2.81
N PRO A 92 12.60 -3.97 -3.92
CA PRO A 92 12.46 -4.53 -5.25
C PRO A 92 13.24 -5.85 -5.38
N GLY A 93 12.55 -6.93 -5.74
CA GLY A 93 13.13 -8.28 -5.87
C GLY A 93 13.05 -9.16 -4.61
N GLU A 94 12.67 -8.60 -3.45
CA GLU A 94 12.33 -9.41 -2.28
C GLU A 94 10.88 -9.93 -2.39
N PRO A 95 10.60 -11.15 -1.93
CA PRO A 95 9.23 -11.66 -1.90
C PRO A 95 8.40 -10.91 -0.85
N ALA A 96 7.24 -10.39 -1.26
CA ALA A 96 6.28 -9.74 -0.37
C ALA A 96 5.15 -10.73 -0.01
N PRO A 97 5.17 -11.38 1.17
CA PRO A 97 4.11 -12.29 1.57
C PRO A 97 2.77 -11.56 1.77
N MET A 98 1.67 -12.27 1.51
CA MET A 98 0.32 -11.79 1.81
C MET A 98 0.08 -11.87 3.32
N LEU A 99 0.25 -10.75 4.01
CA LEU A 99 0.07 -10.63 5.45
C LEU A 99 -1.33 -10.09 5.80
N LEU A 100 -1.85 -10.52 6.95
CA LEU A 100 -3.03 -9.96 7.58
C LEU A 100 -2.59 -8.95 8.65
N TYR A 101 -2.70 -7.66 8.33
CA TYR A 101 -2.31 -6.58 9.24
C TYR A 101 -3.35 -6.39 10.35
N GLN A 102 -2.95 -6.71 11.57
CA GLN A 102 -3.77 -6.55 12.77
C GLN A 102 -3.58 -5.16 13.35
N VAL A 103 -4.66 -4.61 13.91
CA VAL A 103 -4.60 -3.37 14.69
C VAL A 103 -4.09 -3.71 16.09
N PRO A 104 -2.99 -3.11 16.57
CA PRO A 104 -2.50 -3.38 17.90
C PRO A 104 -3.48 -2.86 18.95
N TRP A 105 -3.70 -3.64 20.01
CA TRP A 105 -4.54 -3.22 21.14
C TRP A 105 -3.81 -2.16 21.97
N ASN A 106 -4.45 -1.00 22.14
CA ASN A 106 -3.96 0.10 22.94
C ASN A 106 -5.13 0.70 23.75
N THR A 107 -5.02 0.68 25.07
CA THR A 107 -6.06 1.15 25.99
C THR A 107 -6.23 2.67 25.97
N GLU A 108 -5.15 3.42 25.75
CA GLU A 108 -5.19 4.88 25.62
C GLU A 108 -5.95 5.28 24.35
N ALA A 109 -5.59 4.68 23.22
CA ALA A 109 -6.28 4.90 21.95
C ALA A 109 -7.77 4.52 22.04
N ALA A 110 -8.10 3.43 22.75
CA ALA A 110 -9.48 3.04 23.00
C ALA A 110 -10.25 4.09 23.83
N ALA A 111 -9.61 4.66 24.86
CA ALA A 111 -10.21 5.72 25.68
C ALA A 111 -10.44 7.01 24.88
N VAL A 112 -9.46 7.43 24.05
CA VAL A 112 -9.60 8.59 23.16
C VAL A 112 -10.73 8.38 22.17
N GLN A 113 -10.78 7.21 21.53
CA GLN A 113 -11.86 6.84 20.61
C GLN A 113 -13.23 6.95 21.28
N ALA A 114 -13.40 6.36 22.46
CA ALA A 114 -14.66 6.42 23.20
C ALA A 114 -15.03 7.87 23.56
N GLY A 115 -14.07 8.68 24.01
CA GLY A 115 -14.27 10.09 24.33
C GLY A 115 -14.72 10.92 23.11
N VAL A 116 -14.05 10.75 21.97
CA VAL A 116 -14.39 11.46 20.72
C VAL A 116 -15.75 11.01 20.19
N THR A 117 -16.02 9.70 20.14
CA THR A 117 -17.33 9.19 19.67
C THR A 117 -18.47 9.67 20.57
N THR A 118 -18.28 9.63 21.89
CA THR A 118 -19.28 10.12 22.86
C THR A 118 -19.49 11.63 22.70
N GLY A 119 -18.40 12.40 22.60
CA GLY A 119 -18.47 13.85 22.39
C GLY A 119 -19.19 14.22 21.09
N LEU A 120 -18.89 13.54 19.98
CA LEU A 120 -19.57 13.75 18.71
C LEU A 120 -21.06 13.41 18.78
N PHE A 121 -21.42 12.31 19.45
CA PHE A 121 -22.82 11.91 19.62
C PHE A 121 -23.66 12.96 20.37
N PHE A 122 -23.07 13.60 21.39
CA PHE A 122 -23.77 14.66 22.13
C PHE A 122 -23.66 16.04 21.46
N LEU A 123 -22.69 16.27 20.58
CA LEU A 123 -22.48 17.54 19.90
C LEU A 123 -23.34 17.69 18.64
N VAL A 124 -23.56 16.60 17.90
CA VAL A 124 -24.37 16.60 16.68
C VAL A 124 -25.83 16.30 17.08
N PRO A 125 -26.78 17.23 16.87
CA PRO A 125 -28.17 17.10 17.30
C PRO A 125 -28.96 16.02 16.56
#